data_AF-A0A7Y0FRA2-F1
#
_entry.id   AF-A0A7Y0FRA2-F1
#
_cell.length_a   1.000
_cell.length_b   1.000
_cell.length_c   1.000
_cell.angle_alpha   90.00
_cell.angle_beta   90.00
_cell.angle_gamma   90.00
#
_symmetry.space_group_name_H-M   'P 1'
#
loop_
_entity.id
_entity.type
_entity.pdbx_description
1 polymer ?
#
loop_
_entity_poly.entity_id
_entity_poly.type
_entity_poly.pdbx_seq_one_letter_code
_entity_poly.pdbx_strand_id
1 'polypeptide(L)'
;MEHKLPTSDKDFVGSLIPQRSPFVMVHELMEYTDEHLVSGFEIKEDNIFIQDGTFQASGLIEHQAQSVALHTGYKYYLLGKDAPTGYIGAIKSFEAETLPKTGDLLISEVTILNEVMGVTLVDIVTKLNDVIIAKSQMKTAVK
;
A
#
# COMPACT_ATOMS: atom_id res chain seq x y z
N MET A 1 -4.72 -17.08 16.29
CA MET A 1 -3.62 -17.59 15.46
C MET A 1 -2.57 -16.50 15.40
N GLU A 2 -1.31 -16.79 15.65
CA GLU A 2 -0.23 -15.82 15.40
C GLU A 2 0.01 -15.78 13.88
N HIS A 3 -0.36 -14.67 13.24
CA HIS A 3 -0.02 -14.46 11.82
C HIS A 3 1.47 -14.15 11.73
N LYS A 4 2.26 -15.10 11.19
CA LYS A 4 3.69 -14.91 10.91
C LYS A 4 3.86 -14.24 9.55
N LEU A 5 4.85 -13.37 9.43
CA LEU A 5 5.23 -12.74 8.16
C LEU A 5 6.25 -13.61 7.42
N PRO A 6 6.22 -13.66 6.07
CA PRO A 6 5.26 -12.99 5.19
C PRO A 6 3.87 -13.67 5.21
N THR A 7 2.80 -12.91 4.93
CA THR A 7 1.44 -13.42 4.81
C THR A 7 0.71 -12.84 3.59
N SER A 8 -0.04 -13.70 2.90
CA SER A 8 -0.95 -13.37 1.81
C SER A 8 -2.38 -13.90 2.06
N ASP A 9 -2.69 -14.19 3.33
CA ASP A 9 -4.05 -14.51 3.77
C ASP A 9 -4.96 -13.30 3.51
N LYS A 10 -5.85 -13.44 2.53
CA LYS A 10 -6.72 -12.35 2.06
C LYS A 10 -7.65 -11.82 3.13
N ASP A 11 -8.17 -12.69 4.00
CA ASP A 11 -9.10 -12.27 5.06
C ASP A 11 -8.34 -11.50 6.13
N PHE A 12 -7.15 -11.97 6.49
CA PHE A 12 -6.28 -11.25 7.42
C PHE A 12 -5.82 -9.91 6.85
N VAL A 13 -5.17 -9.88 5.69
CA VAL A 13 -4.66 -8.64 5.08
C VAL A 13 -5.80 -7.65 4.82
N GLY A 14 -6.96 -8.14 4.34
CA GLY A 14 -8.15 -7.32 4.13
C GLY A 14 -8.76 -6.77 5.43
N SER A 15 -8.58 -7.45 6.56
CA SER A 15 -9.02 -6.95 7.87
C SER A 15 -8.16 -5.79 8.39
N LEU A 16 -6.91 -5.67 7.91
CA LEU A 16 -5.97 -4.63 8.33
C LEU A 16 -6.18 -3.30 7.59
N ILE A 17 -6.99 -3.27 6.54
CA ILE A 17 -7.26 -2.04 5.77
C ILE A 17 -8.76 -1.75 5.77
N PRO A 18 -9.18 -0.47 5.68
CA PRO A 18 -10.60 -0.13 5.59
C PRO A 18 -11.21 -0.36 4.18
N GLN A 19 -10.39 -0.40 3.12
CA GLN A 19 -10.86 -0.54 1.74
C GLN A 19 -11.50 -1.91 1.49
N ARG A 20 -12.49 -1.95 0.58
CA ARG A 20 -13.26 -3.16 0.24
C ARG A 20 -13.37 -3.31 -1.27
N SER A 21 -13.58 -4.54 -1.73
CA SER A 21 -13.76 -4.84 -3.16
C SER A 21 -14.85 -3.94 -3.80
N PRO A 22 -14.63 -3.41 -5.02
CA PRO A 22 -13.52 -3.66 -5.95
C PRO A 22 -12.31 -2.73 -5.78
N PHE A 23 -12.19 -2.02 -4.65
CA PHE A 23 -11.20 -0.96 -4.41
C PHE A 23 -10.04 -1.42 -3.52
N VAL A 24 -9.62 -2.68 -3.61
CA VAL A 24 -8.47 -3.24 -2.85
C VAL A 24 -7.29 -3.48 -3.78
N MET A 25 -6.16 -2.87 -3.46
CA MET A 25 -4.92 -2.87 -4.25
C MET A 25 -3.70 -3.30 -3.42
N VAL A 26 -3.89 -4.07 -2.36
CA VAL A 26 -2.83 -4.75 -1.60
C VAL A 26 -3.34 -6.11 -1.13
N HIS A 27 -2.52 -7.14 -1.18
CA HIS A 27 -2.91 -8.47 -0.68
C HIS A 27 -1.78 -9.28 -0.03
N GLU A 28 -0.57 -8.75 0.03
CA GLU A 28 0.53 -9.36 0.80
C GLU A 28 1.11 -8.36 1.79
N LEU A 29 1.43 -8.86 2.99
CA LEU A 29 2.26 -8.20 3.98
C LEU A 29 3.53 -9.04 4.14
N MET A 30 4.65 -8.53 3.62
CA MET A 30 5.90 -9.30 3.56
C MET A 30 6.81 -8.97 4.74
N GLU A 31 6.96 -7.69 5.05
CA GLU A 31 7.80 -7.19 6.14
C GLU A 31 7.12 -6.04 6.88
N TYR A 32 7.45 -5.87 8.16
CA TYR A 32 6.95 -4.77 8.98
C TYR A 32 7.95 -4.39 10.08
N THR A 33 8.12 -3.09 10.28
CA THR A 33 8.62 -2.45 11.50
C THR A 33 7.79 -1.18 11.77
N ASP A 34 8.02 -0.50 12.89
CA ASP A 34 7.33 0.76 13.17
C ASP A 34 7.61 1.86 12.12
N GLU A 35 8.73 1.76 11.40
CA GLU A 35 9.16 2.74 10.39
C GLU A 35 9.11 2.21 8.95
N HIS A 36 8.77 0.94 8.74
CA HIS A 36 8.87 0.28 7.44
C HIS A 36 7.79 -0.77 7.18
N LEU A 37 7.38 -0.94 5.92
CA LEU A 37 6.56 -2.07 5.49
C LEU A 37 6.83 -2.44 4.03
N VAL A 38 6.76 -3.74 3.74
CA VAL A 38 6.76 -4.28 2.37
C VAL A 38 5.43 -4.96 2.07
N SER A 39 4.80 -4.57 0.96
CA SER A 39 3.52 -5.11 0.50
C SER A 39 3.55 -5.57 -0.94
N GLY A 40 2.64 -6.51 -1.26
CA GLY A 40 2.49 -7.08 -2.61
C GLY A 40 1.11 -6.84 -3.22
N PHE A 41 1.07 -6.66 -4.54
CA PHE A 41 -0.14 -6.56 -5.34
C PHE A 41 0.02 -7.07 -6.78
N GLU A 42 -0.52 -8.25 -7.05
CA GLU A 42 -0.79 -8.78 -8.41
C GLU A 42 -2.00 -8.06 -9.06
N ILE A 43 -1.75 -7.44 -10.22
CA ILE A 43 -2.75 -6.69 -10.99
C ILE A 43 -3.66 -7.67 -11.74
N LYS A 44 -4.98 -7.56 -11.52
CA LYS A 44 -6.01 -8.36 -12.20
C LYS A 44 -6.70 -7.59 -13.33
N GLU A 45 -7.19 -8.29 -14.35
CA GLU A 45 -7.84 -7.69 -15.54
C GLU A 45 -9.09 -6.90 -15.19
N ASP A 46 -9.78 -7.30 -14.13
CA ASP A 46 -11.00 -6.67 -13.62
C ASP A 46 -10.73 -5.49 -12.68
N ASN A 47 -9.46 -5.10 -12.47
CA ASN A 47 -9.15 -3.95 -11.65
C ASN A 47 -9.64 -2.65 -12.32
N ILE A 48 -10.31 -1.82 -11.53
CA ILE A 48 -10.94 -0.57 -11.98
C ILE A 48 -9.98 0.47 -12.57
N PHE A 49 -8.67 0.37 -12.30
CA PHE A 49 -7.64 1.27 -12.83
C PHE A 49 -6.93 0.70 -14.07
N ILE A 50 -7.48 -0.35 -14.69
CA ILE A 50 -7.01 -0.84 -15.99
C ILE A 50 -7.62 -0.02 -17.12
N GLN A 51 -6.76 0.38 -18.06
CA GLN A 51 -7.15 0.90 -19.37
C GLN A 51 -6.29 0.22 -20.43
N ASP A 52 -6.95 -0.42 -21.41
CA ASP A 52 -6.28 -1.15 -22.51
C ASP A 52 -5.19 -2.13 -22.01
N GLY A 53 -5.48 -2.87 -20.93
CA GLY A 53 -4.58 -3.85 -20.33
C GLY A 53 -3.42 -3.26 -19.49
N THR A 54 -3.36 -1.94 -19.36
CA THR A 54 -2.33 -1.20 -18.62
C THR A 54 -2.92 -0.63 -17.33
N PHE A 55 -2.23 -0.84 -16.22
CA PHE A 55 -2.60 -0.31 -14.90
C PHE A 55 -2.14 1.14 -14.79
N GLN A 56 -3.09 2.04 -14.62
CA GLN A 56 -2.86 3.47 -14.72
C GLN A 56 -2.13 4.03 -13.48
N ALA A 57 -1.54 5.22 -13.64
CA ALA A 57 -0.84 5.93 -12.56
C ALA A 57 -1.71 6.14 -11.31
N SER A 58 -3.02 6.34 -11.47
CA SER A 58 -3.97 6.42 -10.36
C SER A 58 -4.01 5.12 -9.54
N GLY A 59 -3.93 3.97 -10.20
CA GLY A 59 -3.85 2.67 -9.55
C GLY A 59 -2.54 2.49 -8.77
N LEU A 60 -1.41 2.98 -9.31
CA LEU A 60 -0.13 2.99 -8.59
C LEU A 60 -0.20 3.85 -7.33
N ILE A 61 -0.77 5.06 -7.43
CA ILE A 61 -0.96 5.95 -6.27
C ILE A 61 -1.85 5.27 -5.22
N GLU A 62 -2.95 4.65 -5.63
CA GLU A 62 -3.87 3.97 -4.72
C GLU A 62 -3.21 2.75 -4.05
N HIS A 63 -2.47 1.93 -4.81
CA HIS A 63 -1.67 0.83 -4.26
C HIS A 63 -0.71 1.34 -3.18
N GLN A 64 0.07 2.39 -3.48
CA GLN A 64 1.02 2.98 -2.52
C GLN A 64 0.31 3.52 -1.27
N ALA A 65 -0.84 4.19 -1.43
CA ALA A 65 -1.63 4.69 -0.31
C ALA A 65 -2.19 3.56 0.56
N GLN A 66 -2.64 2.46 -0.05
CA GLN A 66 -3.12 1.28 0.66
C GLN A 66 -1.98 0.53 1.36
N SER A 67 -0.76 0.53 0.82
CA SER A 67 0.43 0.02 1.53
C SER A 67 0.70 0.80 2.82
N VAL A 68 0.51 2.13 2.81
CA VAL A 68 0.62 2.96 4.04
C VAL A 68 -0.53 2.66 5.01
N ALA A 69 -1.74 2.46 4.49
CA ALA A 69 -2.88 2.04 5.31
C ALA A 69 -2.65 0.66 5.94
N LEU A 70 -2.04 -0.27 5.22
CA LEU A 70 -1.67 -1.60 5.71
C LEU A 70 -0.63 -1.52 6.84
N HIS A 71 0.33 -0.60 6.76
CA HIS A 71 1.31 -0.35 7.84
C HIS A 71 0.60 0.10 9.11
N THR A 72 -0.25 1.12 8.97
CA THR A 72 -1.04 1.65 10.09
C THR A 72 -1.98 0.58 10.65
N GLY A 73 -2.64 -0.18 9.78
CA GLY A 73 -3.54 -1.26 10.14
C GLY A 73 -2.86 -2.37 10.94
N TYR A 74 -1.69 -2.83 10.49
CA TYR A 74 -0.92 -3.83 11.19
C TYR A 74 -0.40 -3.31 12.54
N LYS A 75 0.06 -2.05 12.61
CA LYS A 75 0.39 -1.37 13.88
C LYS A 75 -0.78 -1.41 14.87
N TYR A 76 -2.00 -1.14 14.41
CA TYR A 76 -3.20 -1.17 15.27
C TYR A 76 -3.58 -2.60 15.68
N TYR A 77 -3.49 -3.56 14.77
CA TYR A 77 -3.69 -4.97 15.07
C TYR A 77 -2.74 -5.46 16.19
N LEU A 78 -1.45 -5.11 16.12
CA LEU A 78 -0.47 -5.44 17.18
C LEU A 78 -0.83 -4.83 18.54
N LEU A 79 -1.57 -3.72 18.54
CA LEU A 79 -2.08 -3.06 19.75
C LEU A 79 -3.46 -3.58 20.18
N GLY A 80 -4.02 -4.60 19.49
CA GLY A 80 -5.36 -5.13 19.74
C GLY A 80 -6.48 -4.14 19.41
N LYS A 81 -6.27 -3.26 18.43
CA LYS A 81 -7.21 -2.23 17.97
C LYS A 81 -7.64 -2.48 16.53
N ASP A 82 -8.80 -1.93 16.17
CA ASP A 82 -9.28 -1.93 14.79
C ASP A 82 -8.44 -1.00 13.90
N ALA A 83 -8.28 -1.36 12.63
CA ALA A 83 -7.61 -0.53 11.65
C ALA A 83 -8.34 0.81 11.49
N PRO A 84 -7.64 1.95 11.64
CA PRO A 84 -8.27 3.26 11.54
C PRO A 84 -8.49 3.66 10.07
N THR A 85 -9.35 4.65 9.84
CA THR A 85 -9.49 5.23 8.51
C THR A 85 -8.38 6.26 8.27
N GLY A 86 -7.54 6.00 7.28
CA GLY A 86 -6.51 6.92 6.81
C GLY A 86 -7.00 7.83 5.69
N TYR A 87 -6.43 9.04 5.60
CA TYR A 87 -6.67 10.01 4.54
C TYR A 87 -5.35 10.46 3.93
N ILE A 88 -5.30 10.59 2.60
CA ILE A 88 -4.20 11.27 1.92
C ILE A 88 -4.43 12.77 2.11
N GLY A 89 -3.61 13.41 2.94
CA GLY A 89 -3.65 14.86 3.14
C GLY A 89 -3.01 15.63 1.98
N ALA A 90 -1.91 15.11 1.44
CA ALA A 90 -1.25 15.65 0.24
C ALA A 90 -0.33 14.61 -0.39
N ILE A 91 -0.21 14.65 -1.72
CA ILE A 91 0.89 13.98 -2.44
C ILE A 91 1.89 15.07 -2.78
N LYS A 92 3.09 15.01 -2.19
CA LYS A 92 4.14 16.02 -2.40
C LYS A 92 4.85 15.79 -3.73
N SER A 93 5.10 14.53 -4.08
CA SER A 93 5.65 14.11 -5.35
C SER A 93 5.14 12.72 -5.71
N PHE A 94 4.97 12.49 -7.01
CA PHE A 94 4.72 11.18 -7.59
C PHE A 94 5.41 11.13 -8.95
N GLU A 95 6.20 10.09 -9.16
CA GLU A 95 6.89 9.81 -10.41
C GLU A 95 6.64 8.35 -10.77
N ALA A 96 6.25 8.11 -12.03
CA ALA A 96 6.13 6.78 -12.59
C ALA A 96 7.00 6.70 -13.84
N GLU A 97 7.99 5.81 -13.82
CA GLU A 97 8.90 5.56 -14.95
C GLU A 97 8.24 4.63 -15.97
N THR A 98 7.38 3.72 -15.52
CA THR A 98 6.67 2.75 -16.36
C THR A 98 5.34 2.38 -15.72
N LEU A 99 4.31 2.20 -16.56
CA LEU A 99 3.01 1.68 -16.12
C LEU A 99 3.00 0.16 -16.25
N PRO A 100 2.67 -0.59 -15.19
CA PRO A 100 2.62 -2.03 -15.23
C PRO A 100 1.38 -2.53 -15.97
N LYS A 101 1.39 -3.81 -16.35
CA LYS A 101 0.33 -4.48 -17.07
C LYS A 101 -0.42 -5.44 -16.17
N THR A 102 -1.52 -5.96 -16.70
CA THR A 102 -2.22 -7.05 -16.03
C THR A 102 -1.32 -8.28 -15.89
N GLY A 103 -1.39 -8.95 -14.74
CA GLY A 103 -0.57 -10.11 -14.39
C GLY A 103 0.77 -9.75 -13.73
N ASP A 104 1.18 -8.48 -13.78
CA ASP A 104 2.38 -8.03 -13.08
C ASP A 104 2.17 -8.05 -11.56
N LEU A 105 3.22 -8.44 -10.84
CA LEU A 105 3.29 -8.39 -9.37
C LEU A 105 4.07 -7.15 -8.93
N LEU A 106 3.38 -6.23 -8.27
CA LEU A 106 3.99 -5.04 -7.69
C LEU A 106 4.46 -5.33 -6.27
N ILE A 107 5.67 -4.89 -5.94
CA ILE A 107 6.19 -4.88 -4.57
C ILE A 107 6.42 -3.42 -4.16
N SER A 108 5.77 -2.98 -3.09
CA SER A 108 5.93 -1.62 -2.57
C SER A 108 6.54 -1.60 -1.17
N GLU A 109 7.59 -0.80 -1.04
CA GLU A 109 8.30 -0.47 0.19
C GLU A 109 7.82 0.89 0.71
N VAL A 110 7.28 0.91 1.93
CA VAL A 110 6.86 2.11 2.64
C VAL A 110 7.90 2.44 3.71
N THR A 111 8.30 3.71 3.78
CA THR A 111 9.22 4.22 4.80
C THR A 111 8.59 5.42 5.50
N ILE A 112 8.43 5.33 6.82
CA ILE A 112 7.92 6.43 7.64
C ILE A 112 9.07 7.41 7.91
N LEU A 113 8.97 8.62 7.38
CA LEU A 113 10.01 9.64 7.56
C LEU A 113 9.80 10.46 8.83
N ASN A 114 8.55 10.79 9.15
CA ASN A 114 8.20 11.58 10.32
C ASN A 114 6.70 11.42 10.66
N GLU A 115 6.36 11.47 11.95
CA GLU A 115 4.98 11.46 12.45
C GLU A 115 4.80 12.61 13.46
N VAL A 116 3.96 13.59 13.15
CA VAL A 116 3.72 14.78 13.99
C VAL A 116 2.24 15.10 14.01
N MET A 117 1.65 15.19 15.21
CA MET A 117 0.24 15.58 15.43
C MET A 117 -0.76 14.76 14.60
N GLY A 118 -0.52 13.45 14.44
CA GLY A 118 -1.40 12.55 13.67
C GLY A 118 -1.27 12.67 12.15
N VAL A 119 -0.27 13.42 11.66
CA VAL A 119 0.11 13.49 10.25
C VAL A 119 1.45 12.79 10.07
N THR A 120 1.50 11.86 9.12
CA THR A 120 2.68 11.06 8.80
C THR A 120 3.20 11.45 7.41
N LEU A 121 4.49 11.78 7.32
CA LEU A 121 5.20 11.91 6.05
C LEU A 121 5.83 10.57 5.71
N VAL A 122 5.53 10.07 4.52
CA VAL A 122 5.96 8.74 4.07
C VAL A 122 6.58 8.82 2.68
N ASP A 123 7.63 8.04 2.48
CA ASP A 123 8.18 7.71 1.17
C ASP A 123 7.70 6.30 0.77
N ILE A 124 7.31 6.14 -0.49
CA ILE A 124 6.94 4.83 -1.04
C ILE A 124 7.69 4.60 -2.35
N VAL A 125 8.24 3.40 -2.51
CA VAL A 125 8.87 2.92 -3.74
C VAL A 125 8.16 1.66 -4.20
N THR A 126 7.70 1.64 -5.45
CA THR A 126 7.09 0.46 -6.07
C THR A 126 8.03 -0.13 -7.11
N LYS A 127 8.24 -1.44 -7.04
CA LYS A 127 9.10 -2.23 -7.91
C LYS A 127 8.29 -3.26 -8.69
N LEU A 128 8.77 -3.56 -9.90
CA LEU A 128 8.36 -4.68 -10.73
C LEU A 128 9.62 -5.44 -11.15
N ASN A 129 9.72 -6.73 -10.80
CA ASN A 129 10.91 -7.54 -11.04
C ASN A 129 12.21 -6.86 -10.54
N ASP A 130 12.18 -6.36 -9.29
CA ASP A 130 13.26 -5.60 -8.63
C ASP A 130 13.65 -4.26 -9.27
N VAL A 131 13.00 -3.84 -10.35
CA VAL A 131 13.20 -2.53 -11.00
C VAL A 131 12.19 -1.55 -10.45
N ILE A 132 12.65 -0.36 -10.04
CA ILE A 132 11.76 0.70 -9.56
C ILE A 132 10.94 1.23 -10.74
N ILE A 133 9.62 1.22 -10.59
CA ILE A 133 8.69 1.74 -11.60
C ILE A 133 7.95 2.99 -11.14
N ALA A 134 7.84 3.22 -9.83
CA ALA A 134 7.21 4.40 -9.28
C ALA A 134 7.77 4.77 -7.91
N LYS A 135 7.76 6.08 -7.61
CA LYS A 135 8.15 6.66 -6.32
C LYS A 135 7.16 7.74 -5.93
N SER A 136 6.87 7.84 -4.64
CA SER A 136 6.09 8.96 -4.13
C SER A 136 6.52 9.38 -2.74
N GLN A 137 6.25 10.65 -2.44
CA GLN A 137 6.25 11.16 -1.08
C GLN A 137 4.87 11.75 -0.80
N MET A 138 4.19 11.27 0.25
CA MET A 138 2.86 11.74 0.62
C MET A 138 2.73 11.99 2.11
N LYS A 139 1.77 12.85 2.46
CA LYS A 139 1.33 13.08 3.83
C LYS A 139 0.01 12.35 4.03
N THR A 140 -0.03 11.45 5.00
CA THR A 140 -1.25 10.77 5.44
C THR A 140 -1.66 11.27 6.81
N ALA A 141 -2.95 11.18 7.12
CA ALA A 141 -3.48 11.47 8.44
C ALA A 141 -4.44 10.37 8.85
N VAL A 142 -4.50 10.10 10.15
CA VAL A 142 -5.39 9.09 10.73
C VAL A 142 -6.41 9.77 11.64
N LYS A 143 -7.66 9.34 11.57
CA LYS A 143 -8.74 9.82 12.45
C LYS A 143 -9.01 8.85 13.59
#